data_AF-A0A7Y2JIK3-F1
#
_entry.id   AF-A0A7Y2JIK3-F1
#
_cell.length_a   1.000
_cell.length_b   1.000
_cell.length_c   1.000
_cell.angle_alpha   90.00
_cell.angle_beta   90.00
_cell.angle_gamma   90.00
#
_symmetry.space_group_name_H-M   'P 1'
#
loop_
_entity.id
_entity.type
_entity.pdbx_description
1 polymer ?
#
loop_
_entity_poly.entity_id
_entity_poly.type
_entity_poly.pdbx_seq_one_letter_code
_entity_poly.pdbx_strand_id
1 'polypeptide(L)'
;MLTALIVILGSLVAVVTVLPLSRSHRWWIRGWDFPRVQIAVVGAVVLLLSAWVGGLFGLAMVIAMLVCTLYQLYRIVPMMPFFPEDIAIGEPRNGDLSLFALNVEMENDKAEDVLATIREQSPDVLFLMEINQDWLDVLEPILKDYQTVLREPKDNYYG
;
A
#
# COMPACT_ATOMS: atom_id res chain seq x y z
N MET A 1 -13.67 33.68 -4.38
CA MET A 1 -13.36 32.40 -5.08
C MET A 1 -12.17 31.68 -4.45
N LEU A 2 -11.01 32.32 -4.30
CA LEU A 2 -9.81 31.70 -3.71
C LEU A 2 -10.02 31.17 -2.27
N THR A 3 -10.61 31.97 -1.37
CA THR A 3 -10.89 31.54 0.01
C THR A 3 -11.77 30.30 0.07
N ALA A 4 -12.83 30.24 -0.75
CA ALA A 4 -13.71 29.07 -0.81
C ALA A 4 -12.96 27.82 -1.27
N LEU A 5 -12.08 27.95 -2.27
CA LEU A 5 -11.23 26.85 -2.73
C LEU A 5 -10.30 26.34 -1.62
N ILE A 6 -9.63 27.25 -0.90
CA ILE A 6 -8.75 26.91 0.23
C ILE A 6 -9.53 26.14 1.30
N VAL A 7 -10.74 26.59 1.63
CA VAL A 7 -11.59 25.93 2.64
C VAL A 7 -12.03 24.55 2.20
N ILE A 8 -12.46 24.40 0.94
CA ILE A 8 -12.89 23.11 0.39
C ILE A 8 -11.73 22.11 0.39
N LEU A 9 -10.57 22.51 -0.13
CA LEU A 9 -9.39 21.65 -0.20
C LEU A 9 -8.85 21.33 1.20
N GLY A 10 -8.77 22.30 2.10
CA GLY A 10 -8.33 22.07 3.48
C GLY A 10 -9.26 21.13 4.23
N SER A 11 -10.57 21.30 4.06
CA SER A 11 -11.57 20.41 4.64
C SER A 11 -11.45 19.00 4.07
N LEU A 12 -11.23 18.85 2.76
CA LEU A 12 -11.00 17.55 2.13
C LEU A 12 -9.73 16.89 2.69
N VAL A 13 -8.61 17.60 2.75
CA VAL A 13 -7.34 17.10 3.32
C VAL A 13 -7.53 16.61 4.75
N ALA A 14 -8.22 17.39 5.59
CA ALA A 14 -8.51 17.02 6.97
C ALA A 14 -9.36 15.75 7.05
N VAL A 15 -10.45 15.69 6.26
CA VAL A 15 -11.35 14.53 6.22
C VAL A 15 -10.60 13.28 5.77
N VAL A 16 -9.89 13.32 4.64
CA VAL A 16 -9.19 12.14 4.11
C VAL A 16 -7.99 11.72 4.96
N THR A 17 -7.43 12.64 5.77
CA THR A 17 -6.39 12.31 6.76
C THR A 17 -6.98 11.62 7.99
N VAL A 18 -8.14 12.06 8.47
CA VAL A 18 -8.78 11.52 9.69
C VAL A 18 -9.56 10.24 9.41
N LEU A 19 -10.17 10.12 8.23
CA LEU A 19 -11.06 9.00 7.89
C LEU A 19 -10.41 7.62 8.09
N PRO A 20 -9.14 7.37 7.67
CA PRO A 20 -8.46 6.09 7.90
C PRO A 20 -8.08 5.82 9.36
N LEU A 21 -8.15 6.83 10.26
CA LEU A 21 -7.93 6.64 11.70
C LEU A 21 -9.10 5.93 12.38
N SER A 22 -10.24 5.81 11.70
CA SER A 22 -11.36 5.02 12.18
C SER A 22 -11.05 3.52 12.16
N ARG A 23 -11.77 2.74 12.98
CA ARG A 23 -11.69 1.26 12.97
C ARG A 23 -12.43 0.61 11.78
N SER A 24 -12.79 1.39 10.76
CA SER A 24 -13.57 0.87 9.65
C SER A 24 -12.68 0.19 8.61
N HIS A 25 -13.04 -1.03 8.22
CA HIS A 25 -12.37 -1.79 7.16
C HIS A 25 -12.96 -1.54 5.76
N ARG A 26 -13.87 -0.57 5.61
CA ARG A 26 -14.45 -0.25 4.30
C ARG A 26 -13.37 0.25 3.35
N TRP A 27 -13.30 -0.32 2.15
CA TRP A 27 -12.24 -0.06 1.19
C TRP A 27 -12.09 1.44 0.85
N TRP A 28 -13.18 2.18 0.70
CA TRP A 28 -13.14 3.62 0.38
C TRP A 28 -12.68 4.51 1.53
N ILE A 29 -12.72 4.01 2.77
CA ILE A 29 -12.11 4.66 3.94
C ILE A 29 -10.61 4.39 3.93
N ARG A 30 -10.22 3.13 3.77
CA ARG A 30 -8.82 2.69 3.75
C ARG A 30 -8.08 3.11 2.49
N GLY A 31 -8.78 3.41 1.41
CA GLY A 31 -8.21 3.91 0.14
C GLY A 31 -7.39 5.18 0.32
N TRP A 32 -7.70 6.00 1.32
CA TRP A 32 -6.94 7.22 1.63
C TRP A 32 -5.62 6.97 2.37
N ASP A 33 -5.32 5.72 2.77
CA ASP A 33 -3.99 5.35 3.26
C ASP A 33 -2.94 5.24 2.15
N PHE A 34 -3.34 5.21 0.88
CA PHE A 34 -2.43 5.03 -0.26
C PHE A 34 -1.84 6.36 -0.78
N PRO A 35 -2.62 7.41 -1.12
CA PRO A 35 -2.09 8.63 -1.74
C PRO A 35 -1.47 9.61 -0.72
N ARG A 36 -0.67 9.11 0.24
CA ARG A 36 -0.14 9.92 1.36
C ARG A 36 0.68 11.11 0.90
N VAL A 37 1.55 10.91 -0.09
CA VAL A 37 2.42 11.96 -0.64
C VAL A 37 1.57 13.06 -1.27
N GLN A 38 0.55 12.70 -2.04
CA GLN A 38 -0.37 13.64 -2.67
C GLN A 38 -1.15 14.43 -1.62
N ILE A 39 -1.65 13.77 -0.57
CA ILE A 39 -2.34 14.44 0.55
C ILE A 39 -1.38 15.40 1.27
N ALA A 40 -0.13 15.00 1.53
CA ALA A 40 0.88 15.85 2.17
C ALA A 40 1.22 17.08 1.33
N VAL A 41 1.39 16.92 0.02
CA VAL A 41 1.68 18.03 -0.91
C VAL A 41 0.51 19.01 -0.96
N VAL A 42 -0.72 18.52 -1.14
CA VAL A 42 -1.90 19.38 -1.13
C VAL A 42 -2.07 20.06 0.23
N GLY A 43 -1.88 19.34 1.33
CA GLY A 43 -1.91 19.89 2.69
C GLY A 43 -0.89 21.01 2.90
N ALA A 44 0.35 20.84 2.43
CA ALA A 44 1.39 21.86 2.50
C ALA A 44 1.06 23.10 1.66
N VAL A 45 0.53 22.92 0.45
CA VAL A 45 0.08 24.04 -0.41
C VAL A 45 -1.06 24.79 0.27
N VAL A 46 -2.07 24.09 0.78
CA VAL A 46 -3.20 24.71 1.48
C VAL A 46 -2.74 25.39 2.76
N LEU A 47 -1.78 24.83 3.49
CA LEU A 47 -1.18 25.44 4.68
C LEU A 47 -0.61 26.83 4.36
N LEU A 48 0.20 26.93 3.30
CA LEU A 48 0.80 28.21 2.86
C LEU A 48 -0.26 29.24 2.46
N LEU A 49 -1.31 28.79 1.78
CA LEU A 49 -2.41 29.65 1.34
C LEU A 49 -3.38 30.02 2.47
N SER A 50 -3.43 29.25 3.55
CA SER A 50 -4.36 29.46 4.67
C SER A 50 -4.08 30.77 5.42
N ALA A 51 -2.86 31.30 5.34
CA ALA A 51 -2.51 32.62 5.87
C ALA A 51 -3.35 33.76 5.24
N TRP A 52 -3.91 33.56 4.04
CA TRP A 52 -4.68 34.58 3.31
C TRP A 52 -6.17 34.57 3.68
N VAL A 53 -6.64 33.60 4.47
CA VAL A 53 -8.04 33.49 4.92
C VAL A 53 -8.32 34.48 6.06
N GLY A 54 -7.31 34.77 6.89
CA GLY A 54 -7.39 35.74 7.99
C GLY A 54 -8.29 35.30 9.16
N GLY A 55 -8.17 36.01 10.28
CA GLY A 55 -8.99 35.81 11.47
C GLY A 55 -8.78 34.46 12.19
N LEU A 56 -9.64 34.20 13.17
CA LEU A 56 -9.57 32.96 13.98
C LEU A 56 -9.78 31.70 13.13
N PHE A 57 -10.62 31.79 12.10
CA PHE A 57 -10.88 30.68 11.20
C PHE A 57 -9.65 30.35 10.32
N GLY A 58 -8.96 31.36 9.78
CA GLY A 58 -7.70 31.15 9.06
C GLY A 58 -6.63 30.53 9.96
N LEU A 59 -6.52 30.98 11.21
CA LEU A 59 -5.60 30.39 12.19
C LEU A 59 -5.93 28.91 12.47
N ALA A 60 -7.20 28.58 12.66
CA ALA A 60 -7.64 27.19 12.85
C ALA A 60 -7.29 26.31 11.64
N MET A 61 -7.46 26.84 10.42
CA MET A 61 -7.09 26.14 9.19
C MET A 61 -5.57 25.90 9.10
N VAL A 62 -4.75 26.91 9.42
CA VAL A 62 -3.29 26.77 9.48
C VAL A 62 -2.89 25.65 10.43
N ILE A 63 -3.45 25.63 11.64
CA ILE A 63 -3.15 24.58 12.64
C ILE A 63 -3.58 23.21 12.11
N ALA A 64 -4.79 23.09 11.57
CA ALA A 64 -5.31 21.83 11.04
C ALA A 64 -4.44 21.29 9.89
N MET A 65 -4.05 22.14 8.94
CA MET A 65 -3.21 21.76 7.80
C MET A 65 -1.79 21.42 8.22
N LEU A 66 -1.25 22.13 9.21
CA LEU A 66 0.05 21.80 9.79
C LEU A 66 0.02 20.40 10.42
N VAL A 67 -0.98 20.11 11.25
CA VAL A 67 -1.13 18.79 11.88
C VAL A 67 -1.32 17.69 10.83
N CYS A 68 -2.20 17.89 9.85
CA CYS A 68 -2.43 16.90 8.79
C CYS A 68 -1.16 16.65 7.96
N THR A 69 -0.45 17.71 7.58
CA THR A 69 0.79 17.60 6.79
C THR A 69 1.88 16.86 7.58
N LEU A 70 2.10 17.24 8.84
CA LEU A 70 3.06 16.57 9.71
C LEU A 70 2.70 15.10 9.94
N TYR A 71 1.40 14.80 10.11
CA TYR A 71 0.93 13.42 10.23
C TYR A 71 1.23 12.60 8.98
N GLN A 72 0.92 13.14 7.79
CA GLN A 72 1.21 12.43 6.54
C GLN A 72 2.71 12.25 6.33
N LEU A 73 3.53 13.27 6.63
CA LEU A 73 4.99 13.16 6.58
C LEU A 73 5.50 12.08 7.52
N TYR A 74 5.02 12.03 8.77
CA TYR A 74 5.35 10.96 9.72
C TYR A 74 5.04 9.57 9.16
N ARG A 75 3.93 9.42 8.42
CA ARG A 75 3.56 8.15 7.77
C ARG A 75 4.38 7.82 6.52
N ILE A 76 4.95 8.83 5.86
CA ILE A 76 5.77 8.67 4.64
C ILE A 76 7.23 8.33 5.01
N VAL A 77 7.74 8.87 6.12
CA VAL A 77 9.15 8.74 6.53
C VAL A 77 9.68 7.30 6.49
N PRO A 78 8.97 6.27 6.99
CA PRO A 78 9.45 4.88 6.94
C PRO A 78 9.63 4.32 5.52
N MET A 79 9.02 4.94 4.52
CA MET A 79 9.07 4.50 3.11
C MET A 79 10.20 5.19 2.33
N MET A 80 10.95 6.10 2.96
CA MET A 80 12.01 6.85 2.29
C MET A 80 13.34 6.07 2.31
N PRO A 81 14.18 6.16 1.24
CA PRO A 81 15.41 5.35 1.10
C PRO A 81 16.45 5.49 2.21
N PHE A 82 16.35 6.54 3.02
CA PHE A 82 17.29 6.84 4.12
C PHE A 82 16.75 6.45 5.49
N PHE A 83 15.53 5.91 5.57
CA PHE A 83 15.00 5.39 6.82
C PHE A 83 15.70 4.06 7.15
N PRO A 84 16.11 3.82 8.41
CA PRO A 84 16.76 2.57 8.78
C PRO A 84 15.90 1.36 8.47
N GLU A 85 16.53 0.29 7.99
CA GLU A 85 15.86 -1.00 7.82
C GLU A 85 15.50 -1.59 9.20
N ASP A 86 14.26 -2.04 9.35
CA ASP A 86 13.79 -2.69 10.58
C ASP A 86 14.40 -4.09 10.77
N ILE A 87 14.89 -4.70 9.69
CA ILE A 87 15.43 -6.06 9.66
C ILE A 87 16.81 -6.02 9.00
N ALA A 88 17.84 -6.48 9.71
CA ALA A 88 19.16 -6.64 9.13
C ALA A 88 19.17 -7.79 8.12
N ILE A 89 19.68 -7.54 6.92
CA ILE A 89 19.92 -8.58 5.92
C ILE A 89 21.12 -9.42 6.35
N GLY A 90 20.92 -10.73 6.49
CA GLY A 90 21.96 -11.70 6.81
C GLY A 90 22.31 -12.59 5.61
N GLU A 91 23.49 -13.21 5.67
CA GLU A 91 23.87 -14.25 4.71
C GLU A 91 23.06 -15.53 4.95
N PRO A 92 22.61 -16.23 3.87
CA PRO A 92 21.92 -17.50 4.00
C PRO A 92 22.74 -18.53 4.77
N ARG A 93 22.09 -19.28 5.65
CA ARG A 93 22.68 -20.35 6.45
C ARG A 93 22.03 -21.69 6.14
N ASN A 94 22.78 -22.76 6.38
CA ASN A 94 22.24 -24.10 6.30
C ASN A 94 21.10 -24.26 7.31
N GLY A 95 19.91 -24.64 6.82
CA GLY A 95 18.70 -24.80 7.62
C GLY A 95 17.81 -23.56 7.68
N ASP A 96 18.15 -22.47 6.99
CA ASP A 96 17.22 -21.36 6.79
C ASP A 96 16.05 -21.82 5.91
N LEU A 97 14.87 -21.26 6.18
CA LEU A 97 13.65 -21.52 5.43
C LEU A 97 13.42 -20.40 4.41
N SER A 98 13.25 -20.76 3.15
CA SER A 98 12.92 -19.82 2.07
C SER A 98 11.41 -19.72 1.85
N LEU A 99 10.91 -18.48 1.84
CA LEU A 99 9.51 -18.18 1.60
C LEU A 99 9.40 -17.29 0.37
N PHE A 100 8.52 -17.66 -0.57
CA PHE A 100 8.21 -16.85 -1.72
C PHE A 100 6.71 -16.58 -1.79
N ALA A 101 6.34 -15.30 -1.78
CA ALA A 101 4.96 -14.85 -1.93
C ALA A 101 4.83 -14.07 -3.24
N LEU A 102 3.88 -14.48 -4.08
CA LEU A 102 3.65 -13.89 -5.40
C LEU A 102 2.15 -13.68 -5.61
N ASN A 103 1.78 -12.46 -5.98
CA ASN A 103 0.52 -12.19 -6.64
C ASN A 103 0.76 -12.34 -8.15
N VAL A 104 0.07 -13.27 -8.81
CA VAL A 104 0.34 -13.54 -10.24
C VAL A 104 -0.28 -12.51 -11.16
N GLU A 105 -1.21 -11.68 -10.65
CA GLU A 105 -2.14 -10.85 -11.41
C GLU A 105 -3.00 -11.71 -12.35
N MET A 106 -4.29 -11.92 -12.04
CA MET A 106 -5.11 -12.94 -12.71
C MET A 106 -5.13 -12.84 -14.25
N GLU A 107 -5.09 -11.62 -14.78
CA GLU A 107 -5.12 -11.31 -16.22
C GLU A 107 -3.74 -11.40 -16.90
N ASN A 108 -2.67 -11.65 -16.14
CA ASN A 108 -1.32 -11.75 -16.65
C ASN A 108 -1.18 -12.90 -17.66
N ASP A 109 -0.69 -12.59 -18.85
CA ASP A 109 -0.52 -13.53 -19.96
C ASP A 109 0.88 -14.17 -19.99
N LYS A 110 1.76 -13.83 -19.03
CA LYS A 110 3.15 -14.29 -18.94
C LYS A 110 3.33 -15.43 -17.93
N ALA A 111 2.53 -16.48 -18.10
CA ALA A 111 2.62 -17.69 -17.28
C ALA A 111 4.04 -18.28 -17.21
N GLU A 112 4.76 -18.32 -18.33
CA GLU A 112 6.11 -18.89 -18.38
C GLU A 112 7.11 -18.15 -17.50
N ASP A 113 7.04 -16.82 -17.45
CA ASP A 113 7.91 -15.99 -16.62
C ASP A 113 7.67 -16.28 -15.12
N VAL A 114 6.40 -16.46 -14.73
CA VAL A 114 6.02 -16.83 -13.37
C VAL A 114 6.58 -18.21 -13.01
N LEU A 115 6.36 -19.21 -13.88
CA LEU A 115 6.86 -20.57 -13.67
C LEU A 115 8.40 -20.62 -13.60
N ALA A 116 9.08 -19.86 -14.46
CA ALA A 116 10.54 -19.76 -14.47
C ALA A 116 11.06 -19.16 -13.17
N THR A 117 10.43 -18.07 -12.70
CA THR A 117 10.81 -17.40 -11.45
C THR A 117 10.65 -18.33 -10.25
N ILE A 118 9.52 -19.04 -10.14
CA ILE A 118 9.29 -19.97 -9.03
C ILE A 118 10.35 -21.09 -9.02
N ARG A 119 10.70 -21.63 -10.19
CA ARG A 119 11.73 -22.67 -10.31
C ARG A 119 13.12 -22.15 -9.98
N GLU A 120 13.45 -20.94 -10.42
CA GLU A 120 14.74 -20.30 -10.13
C GLU A 120 14.92 -20.07 -8.63
N GLN A 121 13.87 -19.58 -7.96
CA GLN A 121 13.91 -19.33 -6.52
C GLN A 121 13.83 -20.62 -5.69
N SER A 122 13.19 -21.68 -6.22
CA SER A 122 13.01 -22.99 -5.57
C SER A 122 12.64 -22.90 -4.07
N PRO A 123 11.58 -22.15 -3.70
CA PRO A 123 11.30 -21.84 -2.31
C PRO A 123 10.73 -23.03 -1.54
N ASP A 124 11.05 -23.14 -0.25
CA ASP A 124 10.52 -24.16 0.65
C ASP A 124 9.01 -23.96 0.91
N VAL A 125 8.57 -22.70 0.96
CA VAL A 125 7.17 -22.32 1.11
C VAL A 125 6.76 -21.33 0.03
N LEU A 126 5.74 -21.69 -0.75
CA LEU A 126 5.21 -20.88 -1.83
C LEU A 126 3.79 -20.39 -1.49
N PHE A 127 3.58 -19.07 -1.52
CA PHE A 127 2.28 -18.42 -1.37
C PHE A 127 1.89 -17.73 -2.68
N LEU A 128 0.78 -18.14 -3.26
CA LEU A 128 0.26 -17.58 -4.50
C LEU A 128 -1.09 -16.90 -4.27
N MET A 129 -1.28 -15.72 -4.85
CA MET A 129 -2.50 -14.91 -4.76
C MET A 129 -3.04 -14.61 -6.17
N GLU A 130 -4.33 -14.26 -6.25
CA GLU A 130 -5.05 -14.01 -7.51
C GLU A 130 -5.05 -15.20 -8.48
N ILE A 131 -5.11 -16.42 -7.93
CA ILE A 131 -5.16 -17.66 -8.70
C ILE A 131 -6.62 -18.01 -9.05
N ASN A 132 -6.93 -18.04 -10.34
CA ASN A 132 -8.14 -18.67 -10.86
C ASN A 132 -7.84 -20.12 -11.31
N GLN A 133 -8.83 -20.78 -11.93
CA GLN A 133 -8.65 -22.16 -12.38
C GLN A 133 -7.59 -22.29 -13.48
N ASP A 134 -7.53 -21.34 -14.42
CA ASP A 134 -6.57 -21.36 -15.52
C ASP A 134 -5.12 -21.28 -15.00
N TRP A 135 -4.88 -20.40 -14.03
CA TRP A 135 -3.59 -20.30 -13.35
C TRP A 135 -3.26 -21.57 -12.57
N LEU A 136 -4.24 -22.17 -11.89
CA LEU A 136 -4.02 -23.40 -11.15
C LEU A 136 -3.57 -24.53 -12.09
N ASP A 137 -4.18 -24.66 -13.27
CA ASP A 137 -3.82 -25.69 -14.25
C ASP A 137 -2.38 -25.50 -14.76
N VAL A 138 -1.97 -24.24 -14.98
CA VAL A 138 -0.61 -23.86 -15.38
C VAL A 138 0.41 -24.16 -14.27
N LEU A 139 0.06 -23.92 -13.02
CA LEU A 139 0.94 -24.07 -11.86
C LEU A 139 1.05 -25.51 -11.36
N GLU A 140 0.07 -26.35 -11.66
CA GLU A 140 -0.04 -27.73 -11.19
C GLU A 140 1.24 -28.57 -11.35
N PRO A 141 2.04 -28.45 -12.44
CA PRO A 141 3.32 -29.15 -12.56
C PRO A 141 4.33 -28.78 -11.46
N ILE A 142 4.38 -27.52 -11.02
CA ILE A 142 5.27 -27.05 -9.96
C ILE A 142 4.72 -27.42 -8.59
N LEU A 143 3.41 -27.28 -8.40
CA LEU A 143 2.77 -27.56 -7.10
C LEU A 143 2.95 -29.02 -6.65
N LYS A 144 3.14 -29.95 -7.60
CA LYS A 144 3.41 -31.37 -7.32
C LYS A 144 4.72 -31.64 -6.58
N ASP A 145 5.67 -30.72 -6.63
CA ASP A 145 6.95 -30.86 -5.94
C ASP A 145 6.82 -30.56 -4.43
N TYR A 146 5.69 -29.97 -4.01
CA TYR A 146 5.41 -29.65 -2.61
C TYR A 146 4.64 -30.76 -1.90
N GLN A 147 5.08 -31.10 -0.69
CA GLN A 147 4.45 -32.15 0.12
C GLN A 147 3.01 -31.80 0.54
N THR A 148 2.73 -30.52 0.77
CA THR A 148 1.42 -30.03 1.21
C THR A 148 1.01 -28.86 0.32
N VAL A 149 -0.18 -28.96 -0.28
CA VAL A 149 -0.74 -27.91 -1.14
C VAL A 149 -2.17 -27.64 -0.71
N LEU A 150 -2.45 -26.39 -0.31
CA LEU A 150 -3.80 -25.89 -0.07
C LEU A 150 -4.21 -25.03 -1.25
N ARG A 151 -5.37 -25.32 -1.83
CA ARG A 151 -5.89 -24.66 -3.03
C ARG A 151 -7.25 -24.06 -2.71
N GLU A 152 -7.40 -22.78 -3.03
CA GLU A 152 -8.68 -22.07 -2.93
C GLU A 152 -8.72 -21.05 -4.08
N PRO A 153 -8.84 -21.49 -5.36
CA PRO A 153 -8.90 -20.56 -6.46
C PRO A 153 -10.23 -19.79 -6.44
N LYS A 154 -10.19 -18.46 -6.58
CA LYS A 154 -11.39 -17.63 -6.80
C LYS A 154 -11.20 -16.75 -8.00
N ASP A 155 -12.30 -16.53 -8.71
CA ASP A 155 -12.39 -15.62 -9.84
C ASP A 155 -12.56 -14.16 -9.35
N ASN A 156 -11.58 -13.65 -8.62
CA ASN A 156 -11.45 -12.26 -8.18
C ASN A 156 -9.98 -11.86 -7.91
N TYR A 157 -9.71 -10.55 -7.84
CA TYR A 157 -8.39 -9.98 -7.51
C TYR A 157 -7.95 -10.16 -6.04
N TYR A 158 -8.38 -11.23 -5.39
CA TYR A 158 -7.89 -11.63 -4.07
C TYR A 158 -7.36 -13.06 -4.08
N GLY A 159 -8.04 -13.96 -4.80
CA GLY A 159 -7.80 -15.40 -4.71
C GLY A 159 -8.61 -16.03 -3.61
#